data_AF-A0A2P2L910-F1
#
_entry.id   AF-A0A2P2L910-F1
#
_cell.length_a   1.000
_cell.length_b   1.000
_cell.length_c   1.000
_cell.angle_alpha   90.00
_cell.angle_beta   90.00
_cell.angle_gamma   90.00
#
_symmetry.space_group_name_H-M   'P 1'
#
loop_
_entity.id
_entity.type
_entity.pdbx_description
1 polymer ?
#
loop_
_entity_poly.entity_id
_entity_poly.type
_entity_poly.pdbx_seq_one_letter_code
_entity_poly.pdbx_strand_id
1 'polypeptide(L)'
;MSSWRTLVLRVGDKCPEYGNTSDFKEPIETCFGVVRRELEHSENDILSFLLQCVEQLPHKIPLYGTLIGLLNLENEDFVRKIVECTQTNFQDALYRGNCDKIRILMRFLTSMMCSKVLQPASLVVVFETLLSSAATTLDEEKGNPAWQARGDFYVTCILSCLPWGGSELAEQAPEEIERVMVGIEAYMSIRRHNSDSGLSFFEDDDESGEGLAEKDFLEDLWDRIQVLSNGGWKIESVPRPHLSFEAQLVAGKSYECGPINTPDQPEPFSRLPGTNYGKQKHDAESKYPQRIRRLNIFPASKTEDMQPIDRFIVEEYLLDVLLFLNGWFVK
;
A
#
# COMPACT_ATOMS: atom_id res chain seq x y z
N MET A 1 18.84 3.39 -30.20
CA MET A 1 18.30 4.11 -29.04
C MET A 1 17.24 3.24 -28.41
N SER A 2 17.28 3.02 -27.10
CA SER A 2 16.24 2.28 -26.39
C SER A 2 14.95 3.09 -26.42
N SER A 3 13.81 2.42 -26.68
CA SER A 3 12.50 3.08 -26.67
C SER A 3 12.19 3.64 -25.29
N TRP A 4 11.43 4.73 -25.19
CA TRP A 4 10.95 5.28 -23.92
C TRP A 4 10.25 4.20 -23.07
N ARG A 5 9.53 3.25 -23.69
CA ARG A 5 8.91 2.10 -23.02
C ARG A 5 9.94 1.23 -22.30
N THR A 6 11.06 0.93 -22.95
CA THR A 6 12.13 0.12 -22.38
C THR A 6 12.78 0.84 -21.19
N LEU A 7 12.97 2.16 -21.29
CA LEU A 7 13.54 2.95 -20.20
C LEU A 7 12.61 2.98 -18.99
N VAL A 8 11.32 3.25 -19.19
CA VAL A 8 10.32 3.23 -18.11
C VAL A 8 10.27 1.84 -17.45
N LEU A 9 10.19 0.76 -18.23
CA LEU A 9 10.13 -0.60 -17.69
C LEU A 9 11.36 -0.94 -16.84
N ARG A 10 12.54 -0.54 -17.32
CA ARG A 10 13.83 -0.93 -16.74
C ARG A 10 14.38 0.09 -15.73
N VAL A 11 13.64 1.15 -15.41
CA VAL A 11 14.11 2.13 -14.42
C VAL A 11 14.48 1.42 -13.12
N GLY A 12 15.66 1.74 -12.59
CA GLY A 12 16.23 1.10 -11.39
C GLY A 12 16.86 -0.28 -11.59
N ASP A 13 16.85 -0.85 -12.80
CA ASP A 13 17.56 -2.09 -13.10
C ASP A 13 19.05 -1.83 -13.34
N LYS A 14 19.90 -2.79 -12.96
CA LYS A 14 21.30 -2.81 -13.39
C LYS A 14 21.34 -3.15 -14.89
N CYS A 15 21.46 -2.14 -15.75
CA CYS A 15 21.55 -2.34 -17.19
C CYS A 15 22.53 -1.40 -17.89
N PRO A 16 23.03 -1.76 -19.08
CA PRO A 16 23.97 -0.93 -19.83
C PRO A 16 23.44 0.48 -20.10
N GLU A 17 22.14 0.64 -20.25
CA GLU A 17 21.47 1.92 -20.49
C GLU A 17 21.54 2.90 -19.30
N TYR A 18 21.79 2.41 -18.08
CA TYR A 18 21.77 3.19 -16.84
C TYR A 18 23.12 3.23 -16.10
N GLY A 19 24.15 2.55 -16.62
CA GLY A 19 25.45 2.45 -15.96
C GLY A 19 25.41 1.58 -14.70
N ASN A 20 26.60 1.26 -14.15
CA ASN A 20 26.72 0.48 -12.91
C ASN A 20 26.72 1.39 -11.67
N THR A 21 25.74 2.30 -11.56
CA THR A 21 25.60 3.18 -10.39
C THR A 21 24.67 2.55 -9.34
N SER A 22 24.96 2.78 -8.06
CA SER A 22 24.08 2.36 -6.95
C SER A 22 23.00 3.39 -6.62
N ASP A 23 23.03 4.55 -7.27
CA ASP A 23 22.08 5.65 -7.09
C ASP A 23 20.99 5.61 -8.17
N PHE A 24 19.73 5.79 -7.78
CA PHE A 24 18.59 5.83 -8.69
C PHE A 24 18.47 7.15 -9.46
N LYS A 25 19.23 8.19 -9.08
CA LYS A 25 19.14 9.53 -9.66
C LYS A 25 19.36 9.57 -11.17
N GLU A 26 20.54 9.13 -11.64
CA GLU A 26 20.89 9.16 -13.06
C GLU A 26 19.93 8.32 -13.94
N PRO A 27 19.52 7.09 -13.53
CA PRO A 27 18.49 6.34 -14.23
C PRO A 27 17.16 7.10 -14.37
N ILE A 28 16.71 7.75 -13.29
CA ILE A 28 15.45 8.52 -13.29
C ILE A 28 15.56 9.75 -14.18
N GLU A 29 16.66 10.51 -14.10
CA GLU A 29 16.90 11.68 -14.95
C GLU A 29 16.94 11.31 -16.44
N THR A 30 17.59 10.20 -16.77
CA THR A 30 17.66 9.68 -18.14
C THR A 30 16.26 9.28 -18.64
N CYS A 31 15.51 8.54 -17.83
CA CYS A 31 14.14 8.14 -18.15
C CYS A 31 13.23 9.37 -18.35
N PHE A 32 13.27 10.31 -17.41
CA PHE A 32 12.54 11.58 -17.46
C PHE A 32 12.85 12.37 -18.73
N GLY A 33 14.13 12.55 -19.06
CA GLY A 33 14.55 13.32 -20.23
C GLY A 33 14.02 12.75 -21.55
N VAL A 34 13.92 11.43 -21.67
CA VAL A 34 13.35 10.76 -22.86
C VAL A 34 11.83 10.82 -22.86
N VAL A 35 11.17 10.45 -21.75
CA VAL A 35 9.70 10.45 -21.65
C VAL A 35 9.13 11.84 -21.89
N ARG A 36 9.76 12.88 -21.34
CA ARG A 36 9.36 14.28 -21.53
C ARG A 36 9.32 14.69 -23.00
N ARG A 37 10.31 14.29 -23.80
CA ARG A 37 10.38 14.62 -25.25
C ARG A 37 9.31 13.89 -26.06
N GLU A 38 8.95 12.68 -25.64
CA GLU A 38 7.96 11.84 -26.31
C GLU A 38 6.52 12.20 -25.93
N LEU A 39 6.34 12.98 -24.86
CA LEU A 39 5.03 13.31 -24.29
C LEU A 39 4.09 13.96 -25.31
N GLU A 40 4.60 14.89 -26.13
CA GLU A 40 3.81 15.59 -27.17
C GLU A 40 3.23 14.65 -28.24
N HIS A 41 3.88 13.51 -28.47
CA HIS A 41 3.55 12.58 -29.57
C HIS A 41 2.83 11.33 -29.08
N SER A 42 3.08 10.92 -27.83
CA SER A 42 2.68 9.60 -27.29
C SER A 42 1.99 9.71 -25.93
N GLU A 43 1.36 10.85 -25.60
CA GLU A 43 0.78 11.12 -24.27
C GLU A 43 -0.09 9.97 -23.73
N ASN A 44 -1.08 9.51 -24.50
CA ASN A 44 -2.01 8.44 -24.08
C ASN A 44 -1.29 7.09 -23.90
N ASP A 45 -0.31 6.80 -24.76
CA ASP A 45 0.49 5.59 -24.69
C ASP A 45 1.38 5.60 -23.44
N ILE A 46 1.97 6.75 -23.10
CA ILE A 46 2.80 6.93 -21.91
C ILE A 46 1.94 6.81 -20.65
N LEU A 47 0.77 7.45 -20.62
CA LEU A 47 -0.18 7.37 -19.50
C LEU A 47 -0.57 5.91 -19.23
N SER A 48 -1.05 5.22 -20.26
CA SER A 48 -1.49 3.82 -20.14
C SER A 48 -0.34 2.90 -19.72
N PHE A 49 0.86 3.09 -20.29
CA PHE A 49 2.02 2.27 -19.98
C PHE A 49 2.56 2.51 -18.56
N LEU A 50 2.59 3.75 -18.07
CA LEU A 50 3.00 4.06 -16.69
C LEU A 50 2.06 3.41 -15.67
N LEU A 51 0.74 3.55 -15.86
CA LEU A 51 -0.26 2.92 -14.99
C LEU A 51 -0.15 1.39 -15.02
N GLN A 52 0.10 0.81 -16.19
CA GLN A 52 0.36 -0.62 -16.31
C GLN A 52 1.63 -1.03 -15.56
N CYS A 53 2.71 -0.25 -15.66
CA CYS A 53 3.96 -0.54 -14.93
C CYS A 53 3.76 -0.49 -13.41
N VAL A 54 2.97 0.47 -12.90
CA VAL A 54 2.61 0.55 -11.48
C VAL A 54 1.86 -0.70 -11.04
N GLU A 55 0.86 -1.14 -11.82
CA GLU A 55 0.05 -2.30 -11.48
C GLU A 55 0.80 -3.63 -11.59
N GLN A 56 1.78 -3.72 -12.49
CA GLN A 56 2.50 -4.96 -12.77
C GLN A 56 3.85 -5.05 -12.04
N LEU A 57 4.47 -3.92 -11.68
CA LEU A 57 5.77 -3.86 -11.01
C LEU A 57 5.68 -3.01 -9.73
N PRO A 58 4.84 -3.40 -8.74
CA PRO A 58 4.62 -2.59 -7.55
C PRO A 58 5.86 -2.36 -6.68
N HIS A 59 6.89 -3.22 -6.79
CA HIS A 59 8.18 -3.00 -6.15
C HIS A 59 8.95 -1.78 -6.69
N LYS A 60 8.62 -1.30 -7.91
CA LYS A 60 9.20 -0.10 -8.54
C LYS A 60 8.35 1.17 -8.35
N ILE A 61 7.24 1.11 -7.63
CA ILE A 61 6.34 2.26 -7.38
C ILE A 61 7.08 3.53 -6.91
N PRO A 62 8.08 3.49 -6.01
CA PRO A 62 8.81 4.69 -5.62
C PRO A 62 9.52 5.38 -6.79
N LEU A 63 10.05 4.61 -7.74
CA LEU A 63 10.72 5.12 -8.95
C LEU A 63 9.71 5.78 -9.89
N TYR A 64 8.56 5.13 -10.11
CA TYR A 64 7.49 5.69 -10.94
C TYR A 64 6.88 6.95 -10.35
N GLY A 65 6.64 6.98 -9.02
CA GLY A 65 6.16 8.18 -8.35
C GLY A 65 7.10 9.37 -8.53
N THR A 66 8.41 9.14 -8.38
CA THR A 66 9.42 10.20 -8.56
C THR A 66 9.47 10.69 -10.01
N LEU A 67 9.44 9.78 -10.98
CA LEU A 67 9.37 10.14 -12.41
C LEU A 67 8.14 11.00 -12.71
N ILE A 68 6.97 10.65 -12.16
CA ILE A 68 5.74 11.43 -12.32
C ILE A 68 5.85 12.79 -11.64
N GLY A 69 6.48 12.86 -10.46
CA GLY A 69 6.81 14.13 -9.80
C GLY A 69 7.63 15.06 -10.67
N LEU A 70 8.65 14.54 -11.37
CA LEU A 70 9.44 15.32 -12.31
C LEU A 70 8.64 15.73 -13.55
N LEU A 71 7.81 14.84 -14.10
CA LEU A 71 6.93 15.17 -15.23
C LEU A 71 5.91 16.26 -14.86
N ASN A 72 5.49 16.35 -13.60
CA ASN A 72 4.58 17.37 -13.12
C ASN A 72 5.14 18.79 -13.24
N LEU A 73 6.45 18.94 -13.12
CA LEU A 73 7.15 20.23 -13.28
C LEU A 73 7.09 20.74 -14.73
N GLU A 74 6.85 19.86 -15.69
CA GLU A 74 6.88 20.17 -17.12
C GLU A 74 5.47 20.18 -17.73
N ASN A 75 4.58 19.30 -17.27
CA ASN A 75 3.23 19.17 -17.81
C ASN A 75 2.22 18.78 -16.72
N GLU A 76 1.66 19.81 -16.07
CA GLU A 76 0.63 19.67 -15.03
C GLU A 76 -0.63 18.94 -15.51
N ASP A 77 -1.08 19.20 -16.74
CA ASP A 77 -2.32 18.62 -17.26
C ASP A 77 -2.20 17.12 -17.50
N PHE A 78 -1.04 16.66 -17.97
CA PHE A 78 -0.74 15.24 -18.11
C PHE A 78 -0.74 14.53 -16.75
N VAL A 79 -0.08 15.10 -15.75
CA VAL A 79 -0.01 14.49 -14.41
C VAL A 79 -1.37 14.52 -13.71
N ARG A 80 -2.17 15.58 -13.93
CA ARG A 80 -3.57 15.61 -13.46
C ARG A 80 -4.37 14.43 -13.99
N LYS A 81 -4.23 14.09 -15.29
CA LYS A 81 -4.87 12.89 -15.87
C LYS A 81 -4.40 11.61 -15.19
N ILE A 82 -3.12 11.49 -14.85
CA ILE A 82 -2.61 10.32 -14.09
C ILE A 82 -3.31 10.21 -12.72
N VAL A 83 -3.44 11.32 -11.99
CA VAL A 83 -4.11 11.35 -10.68
C VAL A 83 -5.59 10.95 -10.83
N GLU A 84 -6.31 11.53 -11.80
CA GLU A 84 -7.72 11.23 -12.08
C GLU A 84 -7.94 9.76 -12.50
N CYS A 85 -7.09 9.22 -13.37
CA CYS A 85 -7.13 7.82 -13.77
C CYS A 85 -6.82 6.89 -12.59
N THR A 86 -5.86 7.25 -11.74
CA THR A 86 -5.51 6.47 -10.54
C THR A 86 -6.67 6.43 -9.55
N GLN A 87 -7.30 7.58 -9.30
CA GLN A 87 -8.49 7.67 -8.45
C GLN A 87 -9.63 6.82 -9.00
N THR A 88 -9.91 6.91 -10.31
CA THR A 88 -10.96 6.12 -10.97
C THR A 88 -10.69 4.62 -10.84
N ASN A 89 -9.44 4.19 -11.07
CA ASN A 89 -9.03 2.80 -10.94
C ASN A 89 -9.12 2.30 -9.49
N PHE A 90 -8.79 3.16 -8.52
CA PHE A 90 -8.88 2.84 -7.09
C PHE A 90 -10.34 2.68 -6.66
N GLN A 91 -11.22 3.59 -7.10
CA GLN A 91 -12.65 3.53 -6.84
C GLN A 91 -13.30 2.27 -7.45
N ASP A 92 -12.96 1.91 -8.69
CA ASP A 92 -13.43 0.66 -9.31
C ASP A 92 -12.92 -0.58 -8.57
N ALA A 93 -11.65 -0.56 -8.12
CA ALA A 93 -11.08 -1.65 -7.33
C ALA A 93 -11.81 -1.84 -6.00
N LEU A 94 -12.16 -0.75 -5.30
CA LEU A 94 -12.96 -0.79 -4.07
C LEU A 94 -14.34 -1.41 -4.31
N TYR A 95 -15.07 -0.99 -5.36
CA TYR A 95 -16.39 -1.53 -5.68
C TYR A 95 -16.35 -3.01 -6.06
N ARG A 96 -15.33 -3.43 -6.79
CA ARG A 96 -15.13 -4.85 -7.14
C ARG A 96 -14.59 -5.68 -5.98
N GLY A 97 -13.99 -5.04 -4.97
CA GLY A 97 -13.24 -5.72 -3.92
C GLY A 97 -11.98 -6.41 -4.45
N ASN A 98 -11.31 -5.79 -5.42
CA ASN A 98 -10.04 -6.30 -5.94
C ASN A 98 -8.91 -5.93 -4.96
N CYS A 99 -8.64 -6.83 -4.02
CA CYS A 99 -7.70 -6.60 -2.92
C CYS A 99 -6.29 -6.25 -3.40
N ASP A 100 -5.78 -6.93 -4.43
CA ASP A 100 -4.45 -6.68 -4.98
C ASP A 100 -4.35 -5.27 -5.56
N LYS A 101 -5.34 -4.89 -6.37
CA LYS A 101 -5.37 -3.57 -7.01
C LYS A 101 -5.54 -2.45 -5.98
N ILE A 102 -6.36 -2.65 -4.94
CA ILE A 102 -6.51 -1.68 -3.84
C ILE A 102 -5.15 -1.46 -3.16
N ARG A 103 -4.46 -2.53 -2.74
CA ARG A 103 -3.16 -2.46 -2.06
C ARG A 103 -2.10 -1.74 -2.91
N ILE A 104 -2.00 -2.12 -4.19
CA ILE A 104 -1.03 -1.54 -5.14
C ILE A 104 -1.30 -0.06 -5.38
N LEU A 105 -2.55 0.32 -5.66
CA LEU A 105 -2.91 1.71 -5.95
C LEU A 105 -2.80 2.58 -4.70
N MET A 106 -3.08 2.05 -3.50
CA MET A 106 -2.87 2.78 -2.25
C MET A 106 -1.38 3.10 -2.00
N ARG A 107 -0.49 2.13 -2.30
CA ARG A 107 0.96 2.37 -2.28
C ARG A 107 1.37 3.39 -3.35
N PHE A 108 0.73 3.39 -4.51
CA PHE A 108 1.01 4.35 -5.56
C PHE A 108 0.55 5.78 -5.22
N LEU A 109 -0.65 5.95 -4.63
CA LEU A 109 -1.11 7.23 -4.07
C LEU A 109 -0.12 7.78 -3.03
N THR A 110 0.37 6.89 -2.15
CA THR A 110 1.41 7.22 -1.16
C THR A 110 2.71 7.69 -1.82
N SER A 111 3.15 7.01 -2.88
CA SER A 111 4.35 7.39 -3.65
C SER A 111 4.20 8.74 -4.36
N MET A 112 3.02 9.02 -4.94
CA MET A 112 2.72 10.32 -5.53
C MET A 112 2.71 11.44 -4.49
N MET A 113 2.22 11.19 -3.27
CA MET A 113 2.30 12.14 -2.17
C MET A 113 3.76 12.44 -1.78
N CYS A 114 4.58 11.40 -1.60
CA CYS A 114 6.02 11.58 -1.31
C CYS A 114 6.74 12.36 -2.42
N SER A 115 6.28 12.23 -3.66
CA SER A 115 6.83 12.93 -4.83
C SER A 115 6.20 14.32 -5.06
N LYS A 116 5.48 14.86 -4.08
CA LYS A 116 4.79 16.18 -4.08
C LYS A 116 3.69 16.34 -5.15
N VAL A 117 3.23 15.24 -5.75
CA VAL A 117 2.15 15.22 -6.74
C VAL A 117 0.78 15.22 -6.07
N LEU A 118 0.61 14.46 -4.98
CA LEU A 118 -0.65 14.38 -4.24
C LEU A 118 -0.53 15.12 -2.90
N GLN A 119 -1.56 15.87 -2.51
CA GLN A 119 -1.58 16.49 -1.19
C GLN A 119 -1.64 15.43 -0.07
N PRO A 120 -0.88 15.60 1.03
CA PRO A 120 -0.95 14.72 2.20
C PRO A 120 -2.37 14.54 2.74
N ALA A 121 -3.13 15.63 2.87
CA ALA A 121 -4.51 15.61 3.35
C ALA A 121 -5.42 14.73 2.49
N SER A 122 -5.20 14.67 1.17
CA SER A 122 -5.99 13.81 0.28
C SER A 122 -5.76 12.32 0.56
N LEU A 123 -4.51 11.92 0.83
CA LEU A 123 -4.22 10.54 1.21
C LEU A 123 -4.84 10.20 2.57
N VAL A 124 -4.79 11.12 3.54
CA VAL A 124 -5.43 10.92 4.84
C VAL A 124 -6.95 10.76 4.71
N VAL A 125 -7.63 11.55 3.87
CA VAL A 125 -9.07 11.38 3.64
C VAL A 125 -9.39 9.98 3.12
N VAL A 126 -8.52 9.38 2.29
CA VAL A 126 -8.68 7.98 1.86
C VAL A 126 -8.55 7.03 3.05
N PHE A 127 -7.55 7.22 3.93
CA PHE A 127 -7.38 6.42 5.14
C PHE A 127 -8.60 6.52 6.06
N GLU A 128 -9.06 7.73 6.36
CA GLU A 128 -10.24 7.97 7.21
C GLU A 128 -11.51 7.35 6.61
N THR A 129 -11.69 7.44 5.29
CA THR A 129 -12.82 6.80 4.59
C THR A 129 -12.82 5.28 4.77
N LEU A 130 -11.67 4.63 4.54
CA LEU A 130 -11.56 3.18 4.71
C LEU A 130 -11.73 2.76 6.18
N LEU A 131 -11.12 3.50 7.11
CA LEU A 131 -11.17 3.24 8.54
C LEU A 131 -12.58 3.44 9.11
N SER A 132 -13.28 4.49 8.68
CA SER A 132 -14.69 4.72 9.03
C SER A 132 -15.58 3.59 8.55
N SER A 133 -15.35 3.08 7.34
CA SER A 133 -16.06 1.91 6.81
C SER A 133 -15.77 0.63 7.61
N ALA A 134 -14.52 0.45 8.06
CA ALA A 134 -14.11 -0.67 8.91
C ALA A 134 -14.80 -0.59 10.28
N ALA A 135 -14.78 0.56 10.95
CA ALA A 135 -15.43 0.77 12.23
C ALA A 135 -16.97 0.58 12.13
N THR A 136 -17.60 1.14 11.10
CA THR A 136 -19.04 0.96 10.84
C THR A 136 -19.42 -0.50 10.60
N THR A 137 -18.54 -1.29 10.00
CA THR A 137 -18.78 -2.73 9.79
C THR A 137 -18.95 -3.47 11.13
N LEU A 138 -18.30 -2.99 12.19
CA LEU A 138 -18.32 -3.59 13.53
C LEU A 138 -19.38 -3.00 14.48
N ASP A 139 -20.10 -1.95 14.04
CA ASP A 139 -21.17 -1.35 14.82
C ASP A 139 -22.25 -2.38 15.17
N GLU A 140 -22.65 -2.46 16.44
CA GLU A 140 -23.57 -3.49 16.93
C GLU A 140 -25.00 -3.34 16.41
N GLU A 141 -25.42 -2.11 16.10
CA GLU A 141 -26.81 -1.81 15.71
C GLU A 141 -26.98 -1.74 14.18
N LYS A 142 -26.02 -1.09 13.52
CA LYS A 142 -26.06 -0.72 12.10
C LYS A 142 -25.09 -1.53 11.25
N GLY A 143 -24.12 -2.19 11.88
CA GLY A 143 -23.06 -2.94 11.21
C GLY A 143 -23.40 -4.40 10.95
N ASN A 144 -22.41 -5.10 10.39
CA ASN A 144 -22.45 -6.53 10.16
C ASN A 144 -21.07 -7.14 10.44
N PRO A 145 -20.81 -7.62 11.68
CA PRO A 145 -19.54 -8.19 12.07
C PRO A 145 -19.14 -9.46 11.29
N ALA A 146 -20.04 -10.06 10.49
CA ALA A 146 -19.65 -11.15 9.58
C ALA A 146 -18.64 -10.67 8.53
N TRP A 147 -18.67 -9.39 8.20
CA TRP A 147 -17.80 -8.76 7.22
C TRP A 147 -16.56 -8.11 7.81
N GLN A 148 -16.19 -8.43 9.05
CA GLN A 148 -14.98 -7.91 9.69
C GLN A 148 -13.74 -8.10 8.80
N ALA A 149 -13.65 -9.20 8.04
CA ALA A 149 -12.55 -9.44 7.08
C ALA A 149 -12.31 -8.27 6.11
N ARG A 150 -13.38 -7.57 5.68
CA ARG A 150 -13.25 -6.34 4.86
C ARG A 150 -12.63 -5.20 5.65
N GLY A 151 -13.07 -5.00 6.90
CA GLY A 151 -12.54 -3.98 7.79
C GLY A 151 -11.06 -4.23 8.11
N ASP A 152 -10.72 -5.45 8.47
CA ASP A 152 -9.34 -5.89 8.75
C ASP A 152 -8.45 -5.69 7.51
N PHE A 153 -8.97 -6.00 6.31
CA PHE A 153 -8.27 -5.76 5.05
C PHE A 153 -8.00 -4.26 4.80
N TYR A 154 -8.99 -3.39 5.05
CA TYR A 154 -8.83 -1.95 4.92
C TYR A 154 -7.79 -1.38 5.89
N VAL A 155 -7.83 -1.79 7.15
CA VAL A 155 -6.83 -1.37 8.15
C VAL A 155 -5.44 -1.91 7.79
N THR A 156 -5.36 -3.16 7.33
CA THR A 156 -4.11 -3.74 6.81
C THR A 156 -3.56 -2.91 5.65
N CYS A 157 -4.40 -2.48 4.71
CA CYS A 157 -3.98 -1.65 3.58
C CYS A 157 -3.38 -0.32 4.05
N ILE A 158 -4.04 0.36 5.00
CA ILE A 158 -3.53 1.61 5.58
C ILE A 158 -2.16 1.36 6.23
N LEU A 159 -2.07 0.40 7.15
CA LEU A 159 -0.83 0.07 7.86
C LEU A 159 0.32 -0.31 6.90
N SER A 160 0.02 -1.09 5.87
CA SER A 160 1.00 -1.54 4.88
C SER A 160 1.55 -0.40 4.00
N CYS A 161 0.89 0.76 3.93
CA CYS A 161 1.36 1.91 3.15
C CYS A 161 2.26 2.84 3.97
N LEU A 162 2.09 2.87 5.30
CA LEU A 162 2.84 3.78 6.17
C LEU A 162 4.37 3.63 6.11
N PRO A 163 4.97 2.45 5.85
CA PRO A 163 6.42 2.39 5.67
C PRO A 163 6.95 3.20 4.48
N TRP A 164 6.11 3.45 3.46
CA TRP A 164 6.48 4.22 2.27
C TRP A 164 6.31 5.72 2.41
N GLY A 165 5.36 6.20 3.22
CA GLY A 165 5.02 7.63 3.31
C GLY A 165 4.75 8.17 4.72
N GLY A 166 4.91 7.35 5.76
CA GLY A 166 4.64 7.75 7.15
C GLY A 166 5.55 8.86 7.64
N SER A 167 6.83 8.87 7.23
CA SER A 167 7.74 9.99 7.55
C SER A 167 7.26 11.29 6.92
N GLU A 168 6.80 11.23 5.67
CA GLU A 168 6.33 12.40 4.92
C GLU A 168 5.02 12.95 5.51
N LEU A 169 4.10 12.06 5.89
CA LEU A 169 2.87 12.43 6.58
C LEU A 169 3.15 13.02 7.96
N ALA A 170 4.08 12.45 8.72
CA ALA A 170 4.45 12.98 10.04
C ALA A 170 5.11 14.36 9.95
N GLU A 171 5.79 14.67 8.85
CA GLU A 171 6.39 15.99 8.63
C GLU A 171 5.37 17.02 8.12
N GLN A 172 4.54 16.65 7.14
CA GLN A 172 3.66 17.61 6.48
C GLN A 172 2.25 17.72 7.09
N ALA A 173 1.78 16.66 7.75
CA ALA A 173 0.41 16.53 8.27
C ALA A 173 0.37 15.72 9.59
N PRO A 174 1.11 16.14 10.64
CA PRO A 174 1.28 15.37 11.88
C PRO A 174 -0.04 15.13 12.62
N GLU A 175 -0.94 16.12 12.67
CA GLU A 175 -2.22 16.01 13.36
C GLU A 175 -3.15 15.02 12.64
N GLU A 176 -3.14 15.05 11.30
CA GLU A 176 -3.92 14.17 10.46
C GLU A 176 -3.49 12.70 10.57
N ILE A 177 -2.18 12.42 10.54
CA ILE A 177 -1.69 11.05 10.73
C ILE A 177 -1.92 10.56 12.16
N GLU A 178 -1.79 11.42 13.17
CA GLU A 178 -2.10 11.06 14.56
C GLU A 178 -3.58 10.65 14.70
N ARG A 179 -4.51 11.38 14.09
CA ARG A 179 -5.94 11.02 14.08
C ARG A 179 -6.18 9.64 13.44
N VAL A 180 -5.49 9.33 12.34
CA VAL A 180 -5.56 7.99 11.72
C VAL A 180 -5.04 6.91 12.66
N MET A 181 -3.88 7.13 13.30
CA MET A 181 -3.28 6.19 14.24
C MET A 181 -4.19 5.91 15.45
N VAL A 182 -4.81 6.95 16.01
CA VAL A 182 -5.80 6.82 17.10
C VAL A 182 -7.04 6.06 16.63
N GLY A 183 -7.52 6.31 15.42
CA GLY A 183 -8.66 5.59 14.86
C GLY A 183 -8.35 4.10 14.61
N ILE A 184 -7.12 3.77 14.20
CA ILE A 184 -6.67 2.39 14.06
C ILE A 184 -6.65 1.70 15.42
N GLU A 185 -6.07 2.33 16.46
CA GLU A 185 -6.08 1.80 17.82
C GLU A 185 -7.51 1.53 18.32
N ALA A 186 -8.42 2.48 18.08
CA ALA A 186 -9.84 2.31 18.42
C ALA A 186 -10.45 1.09 17.69
N TYR A 187 -10.18 0.93 16.38
CA TYR A 187 -10.61 -0.24 15.63
C TYR A 187 -10.05 -1.55 16.20
N MET A 188 -8.76 -1.57 16.51
CA MET A 188 -8.07 -2.74 17.08
C MET A 188 -8.68 -3.16 18.42
N SER A 189 -9.18 -2.20 19.21
CA SER A 189 -9.81 -2.46 20.51
C SER A 189 -11.22 -3.08 20.43
N ILE A 190 -11.94 -2.88 19.32
CA ILE A 190 -13.32 -3.35 19.15
C ILE A 190 -13.44 -4.56 18.22
N ARG A 191 -12.40 -4.87 17.43
CA ARG A 191 -12.44 -6.00 16.50
C ARG A 191 -12.48 -7.33 17.26
N ARG A 192 -13.15 -8.32 16.68
CA ARG A 192 -13.22 -9.67 17.26
C ARG A 192 -11.93 -10.42 16.92
N HIS A 193 -11.29 -11.02 17.91
CA HIS A 193 -10.15 -11.90 17.68
C HIS A 193 -10.66 -13.27 17.19
N ASN A 194 -10.26 -13.67 15.98
CA ASN A 194 -10.44 -15.05 15.53
C ASN A 194 -9.28 -15.87 16.11
N SER A 195 -9.50 -16.55 17.23
CA SER A 195 -8.50 -17.47 17.81
C SER A 195 -8.47 -18.76 16.98
N ASP A 196 -7.72 -18.76 15.88
CA ASP A 196 -7.51 -19.96 15.06
C ASP A 196 -6.45 -20.85 15.69
N SER A 197 -6.79 -21.49 16.81
CA SER A 197 -5.94 -22.45 17.54
C SER A 197 -5.56 -23.70 16.74
N GLY A 198 -5.93 -23.80 15.46
CA GLY A 198 -5.66 -24.94 14.56
C GLY A 198 -4.75 -24.61 13.37
N LEU A 199 -4.19 -23.39 13.29
CA LEU A 199 -3.36 -22.93 12.16
C LEU A 199 -1.91 -22.61 12.55
N SER A 200 -1.43 -23.18 13.67
CA SER A 200 -0.01 -23.17 14.01
C SER A 200 0.74 -24.10 13.05
N PHE A 201 1.54 -23.52 12.16
CA PHE A 201 2.35 -24.30 11.21
C PHE A 201 3.45 -25.12 11.90
N PHE A 202 3.84 -24.72 13.11
CA PHE A 202 4.83 -25.37 13.96
C PHE A 202 4.29 -25.42 15.40
N GLU A 203 4.59 -26.48 16.14
CA GLU A 203 4.43 -26.50 17.60
C GLU A 203 5.57 -25.63 18.18
N ASP A 204 5.23 -24.63 18.99
CA ASP A 204 6.23 -23.82 19.69
C ASP A 204 6.95 -24.71 20.70
N ASP A 205 8.19 -25.09 20.40
CA ASP A 205 9.11 -25.84 21.28
C ASP A 205 9.80 -24.92 22.32
N ASP A 206 9.29 -23.69 22.51
CA ASP A 206 9.85 -22.74 23.46
C ASP A 206 9.38 -23.08 24.89
N GLU A 207 10.27 -23.69 25.67
CA GLU A 207 10.12 -24.03 27.10
C GLU A 207 9.89 -22.81 28.02
N SER A 208 9.86 -21.57 27.50
CA SER A 208 9.46 -20.39 28.26
C SER A 208 7.94 -20.29 28.32
N GLY A 209 7.33 -20.93 29.33
CA GLY A 209 5.90 -20.97 29.63
C GLY A 209 5.22 -19.63 29.98
N GLU A 210 5.50 -18.56 29.23
CA GLU A 210 4.60 -17.41 29.12
C GLU A 210 3.86 -17.54 27.79
N GLY A 211 2.63 -18.06 27.86
CA GLY A 211 1.71 -18.09 26.72
C GLY A 211 1.41 -16.66 26.27
N LEU A 212 2.26 -16.11 25.41
CA LEU A 212 1.91 -14.97 24.57
C LEU A 212 0.71 -15.44 23.76
N ALA A 213 -0.47 -14.88 24.02
CA ALA A 213 -1.62 -15.06 23.16
C ALA A 213 -1.14 -14.80 21.73
N GLU A 214 -1.20 -15.83 20.88
CA GLU A 214 -0.53 -15.81 19.59
C GLU A 214 -1.18 -14.71 18.73
N LYS A 215 -0.44 -13.61 18.54
CA LYS A 215 -0.92 -12.41 17.85
C LYS A 215 -1.30 -12.77 16.41
N ASP A 216 -2.42 -12.25 15.94
CA ASP A 216 -2.73 -12.37 14.52
C ASP A 216 -1.86 -11.42 13.68
N PHE A 217 -1.91 -11.60 12.37
CA PHE A 217 -1.09 -10.79 11.45
C PHE A 217 -1.35 -9.29 11.56
N LEU A 218 -2.59 -8.87 11.81
CA LEU A 218 -2.94 -7.46 11.88
C LEU A 218 -2.41 -6.82 13.16
N GLU A 219 -2.46 -7.54 14.27
CA GLU A 219 -1.81 -7.14 15.54
C GLU A 219 -0.30 -7.03 15.40
N ASP A 220 0.35 -8.04 14.82
CA ASP A 220 1.79 -8.01 14.60
C ASP A 220 2.20 -6.85 13.68
N LEU A 221 1.42 -6.57 12.63
CA LEU A 221 1.66 -5.43 11.76
C LEU A 221 1.46 -4.10 12.51
N TRP A 222 0.41 -3.98 13.34
CA TRP A 222 0.16 -2.79 14.12
C TRP A 222 1.30 -2.48 15.08
N ASP A 223 1.77 -3.47 15.83
CA ASP A 223 2.91 -3.33 16.74
C ASP A 223 4.16 -2.84 16.00
N ARG A 224 4.46 -3.43 14.83
CA ARG A 224 5.61 -3.01 14.00
C ARG A 224 5.50 -1.56 13.55
N ILE A 225 4.29 -1.11 13.19
CA ILE A 225 4.04 0.27 12.78
C ILE A 225 4.15 1.23 13.97
N GLN A 226 3.67 0.87 15.15
CA GLN A 226 3.85 1.67 16.36
C GLN A 226 5.33 1.83 16.70
N VAL A 227 6.12 0.75 16.63
CA VAL A 227 7.58 0.79 16.80
C VAL A 227 8.23 1.68 15.74
N LEU A 228 7.85 1.55 14.46
CA LEU A 228 8.36 2.40 13.37
C LEU A 228 8.06 3.89 13.62
N SER A 229 6.82 4.22 14.02
CA SER A 229 6.38 5.58 14.31
C SER A 229 7.18 6.19 15.49
N ASN A 230 7.28 5.46 16.60
CA ASN A 230 8.05 5.87 17.78
C ASN A 230 9.56 5.96 17.49
N GLY A 231 10.05 5.18 16.52
CA GLY A 231 11.43 5.21 16.02
C GLY A 231 11.72 6.35 15.02
N GLY A 232 10.75 7.23 14.77
CA GLY A 232 10.90 8.36 13.84
C GLY A 232 10.89 7.95 12.37
N TRP A 233 10.14 6.91 12.01
CA TRP A 233 9.92 6.46 10.63
C TRP A 233 11.20 6.11 9.85
N LYS A 234 12.23 5.66 10.57
CA LYS A 234 13.52 5.24 10.01
C LYS A 234 13.40 3.82 9.44
N ILE A 235 13.74 3.68 8.16
CA ILE A 235 13.61 2.42 7.44
C ILE A 235 14.61 2.36 6.30
N GLU A 236 15.17 1.17 6.06
CA GLU A 236 16.23 0.98 5.05
C GLU A 236 15.71 0.23 3.82
N SER A 237 14.67 -0.60 3.97
CA SER A 237 14.18 -1.49 2.91
C SER A 237 13.30 -0.81 1.86
N VAL A 238 12.82 0.42 2.11
CA VAL A 238 12.02 1.16 1.13
C VAL A 238 12.90 2.15 0.36
N PRO A 239 13.02 2.03 -0.98
CA PRO A 239 13.69 3.03 -1.79
C PRO A 239 12.97 4.38 -1.70
N ARG A 240 13.71 5.46 -1.43
CA ARG A 240 13.20 6.85 -1.38
C ARG A 240 13.86 7.75 -2.46
N PRO A 241 13.73 7.41 -3.75
CA PRO A 241 14.37 8.14 -4.85
C PRO A 241 13.97 9.62 -4.93
N HIS A 242 12.77 9.99 -4.47
CA HIS A 242 12.27 11.36 -4.47
C HIS A 242 13.13 12.32 -3.65
N LEU A 243 13.83 11.83 -2.61
CA LEU A 243 14.69 12.66 -1.76
C LEU A 243 15.84 13.32 -2.55
N SER A 244 16.40 12.62 -3.55
CA SER A 244 17.45 13.15 -4.42
C SER A 244 16.96 14.30 -5.33
N PHE A 245 15.64 14.48 -5.43
CA PHE A 245 14.98 15.48 -6.28
C PHE A 245 14.12 16.47 -5.47
N GLU A 246 14.15 16.41 -4.14
CA GLU A 246 13.23 17.16 -3.28
C GLU A 246 13.19 18.65 -3.61
N ALA A 247 14.35 19.28 -3.78
CA ALA A 247 14.46 20.71 -4.11
C ALA A 247 13.77 21.09 -5.43
N GLN A 248 13.62 20.15 -6.38
CA GLN A 248 12.88 20.36 -7.62
C GLN A 248 11.39 20.09 -7.40
N LEU A 249 11.06 18.98 -6.73
CA LEU A 249 9.69 18.52 -6.56
C LEU A 249 8.83 19.49 -5.76
N VAL A 250 9.40 20.21 -4.78
CA VAL A 250 8.67 21.21 -3.98
C VAL A 250 8.16 22.41 -4.80
N ALA A 251 8.72 22.64 -6.00
CA ALA A 251 8.22 23.67 -6.91
C ALA A 251 6.97 23.22 -7.70
N GLY A 252 6.66 21.92 -7.69
CA GLY A 252 5.52 21.34 -8.39
C GLY A 252 4.20 21.57 -7.68
N LYS A 253 3.12 21.60 -8.47
CA LYS A 253 1.76 21.71 -7.94
C LYS A 253 1.28 20.36 -7.39
N SER A 254 0.77 20.35 -6.17
CA SER A 254 0.10 19.18 -5.60
C SER A 254 -1.40 19.20 -5.92
N TYR A 255 -1.94 18.03 -6.25
CA TYR A 255 -3.35 17.81 -6.57
C TYR A 255 -4.09 17.18 -5.41
N GLU A 256 -5.40 17.44 -5.36
CA GLU A 256 -6.30 16.73 -4.49
C GLU A 256 -6.73 15.41 -5.13
N CYS A 257 -6.95 14.38 -4.31
CA CYS A 257 -7.68 13.20 -4.74
C CYS A 257 -9.17 13.52 -4.65
N GLY A 258 -9.94 13.30 -5.71
CA GLY A 258 -11.39 13.43 -5.61
C GLY A 258 -12.00 12.44 -4.60
N PRO A 259 -13.30 12.56 -4.30
CA PRO A 259 -13.92 11.76 -3.25
C PRO A 259 -13.82 10.26 -3.57
N ILE A 260 -13.41 9.49 -2.56
CA ILE A 260 -13.43 8.03 -2.57
C ILE A 260 -14.58 7.55 -1.69
N ASN A 261 -15.29 6.52 -2.13
CA ASN A 261 -16.37 5.90 -1.38
C ASN A 261 -16.09 4.41 -1.22
N THR A 262 -16.32 3.87 -0.03
CA THR A 262 -16.36 2.41 0.15
C THR A 262 -17.66 1.83 -0.38
N PRO A 263 -17.70 0.54 -0.77
CA PRO A 263 -18.95 -0.14 -1.08
C PRO A 263 -19.95 -0.03 0.08
N ASP A 264 -21.24 -0.12 -0.23
CA ASP A 264 -22.29 -0.10 0.78
C ASP A 264 -22.05 -1.13 1.88
N GLN A 265 -22.53 -0.79 3.08
CA GLN A 265 -22.49 -1.73 4.19
C GLN A 265 -23.38 -2.93 3.87
N PRO A 266 -22.89 -4.17 4.08
CA PRO A 266 -23.71 -5.37 4.02
C PRO A 266 -24.93 -5.25 4.93
N GLU A 267 -26.01 -5.98 4.62
CA GLU A 267 -27.24 -5.91 5.42
C GLU A 267 -26.95 -6.10 6.92
N PRO A 268 -27.53 -5.25 7.81
CA PRO A 268 -27.21 -5.28 9.23
C PRO A 268 -27.51 -6.64 9.87
N PHE A 269 -26.64 -7.06 10.79
CA PHE A 269 -26.77 -8.34 11.48
C PHE A 269 -28.10 -8.49 12.22
N SER A 270 -28.63 -7.38 12.76
CA SER A 270 -29.92 -7.30 13.48
C SER A 270 -31.14 -7.71 12.64
N ARG A 271 -31.02 -7.78 11.31
CA ARG A 271 -32.10 -8.12 10.38
C ARG A 271 -32.03 -9.54 9.83
N LEU A 272 -31.03 -10.34 10.23
CA LEU A 272 -30.75 -11.64 9.63
C LEU A 272 -31.04 -12.82 10.58
N PRO A 273 -31.60 -13.95 10.07
CA PRO A 273 -31.65 -15.19 10.84
C PRO A 273 -30.23 -15.69 11.13
N GLY A 274 -29.97 -16.18 12.35
CA GLY A 274 -28.63 -16.61 12.80
C GLY A 274 -27.95 -17.68 11.91
N THR A 275 -28.69 -18.37 11.05
CA THR A 275 -28.17 -19.32 10.06
C THR A 275 -27.42 -18.67 8.89
N ASN A 276 -27.58 -17.36 8.64
CA ASN A 276 -26.92 -16.66 7.53
C ASN A 276 -25.54 -16.06 7.90
N TYR A 277 -25.20 -15.98 9.20
CA TYR A 277 -23.92 -15.41 9.65
C TYR A 277 -22.71 -16.13 9.04
N GLY A 278 -22.69 -17.46 9.13
CA GLY A 278 -21.57 -18.27 8.64
C GLY A 278 -21.37 -18.14 7.13
N LYS A 279 -22.47 -18.07 6.37
CA LYS A 279 -22.40 -17.86 4.91
C LYS A 279 -21.80 -16.49 4.58
N GLN A 280 -22.30 -15.42 5.21
CA GLN A 280 -21.77 -14.07 4.97
C GLN A 280 -20.33 -13.91 5.42
N LYS A 281 -19.95 -14.53 6.53
CA LYS A 281 -18.56 -14.57 7.00
C LYS A 281 -17.66 -15.25 5.97
N HIS A 282 -18.06 -16.41 5.46
CA HIS A 282 -17.33 -17.11 4.41
C HIS A 282 -17.24 -16.30 3.11
N ASP A 283 -18.32 -15.66 2.68
CA ASP A 283 -18.34 -14.79 1.50
C ASP A 283 -17.39 -13.59 1.68
N ALA A 284 -17.36 -12.99 2.87
CA ALA A 284 -16.47 -11.89 3.21
C ALA A 284 -15.00 -12.33 3.21
N GLU A 285 -14.66 -13.44 3.84
CA GLU A 285 -13.30 -14.01 3.88
C GLU A 285 -12.82 -14.46 2.50
N SER A 286 -13.72 -14.95 1.64
CA SER A 286 -13.39 -15.31 0.27
C SER A 286 -13.08 -14.09 -0.59
N LYS A 287 -13.78 -12.98 -0.36
CA LYS A 287 -13.57 -11.72 -1.09
C LYS A 287 -12.40 -10.90 -0.53
N TYR A 288 -12.19 -10.96 0.78
CA TYR A 288 -11.15 -10.26 1.52
C TYR A 288 -10.31 -11.28 2.31
N PRO A 289 -9.40 -12.00 1.62
CA PRO A 289 -8.60 -13.03 2.24
C PRO A 289 -7.71 -12.45 3.34
N GLN A 290 -7.84 -13.01 4.54
CA GLN A 290 -7.05 -12.60 5.69
C GLN A 290 -5.72 -13.35 5.70
N ARG A 291 -4.62 -12.65 6.01
CA ARG A 291 -3.39 -13.30 6.42
C ARG A 291 -3.57 -13.67 7.88
N ILE A 292 -3.67 -14.95 8.15
CA ILE A 292 -4.03 -15.42 9.50
C ILE A 292 -2.80 -15.28 10.41
N ARG A 293 -1.65 -15.77 9.94
CA ARG A 293 -0.37 -15.74 10.67
C ARG A 293 0.78 -15.45 9.75
N ARG A 294 1.87 -14.95 10.33
CA ARG A 294 3.14 -14.85 9.64
C ARG A 294 3.81 -16.22 9.56
N LEU A 295 4.23 -16.60 8.35
CA LEU A 295 5.04 -17.80 8.18
C LEU A 295 6.51 -17.50 8.54
N ASN A 296 6.94 -17.90 9.73
CA ASN A 296 8.32 -17.77 10.19
C ASN A 296 9.13 -19.02 9.81
N ILE A 297 9.69 -19.06 8.59
CA ILE A 297 10.52 -20.19 8.13
C ILE A 297 11.97 -20.08 8.60
N PHE A 298 12.44 -18.87 8.90
CA PHE A 298 13.80 -18.62 9.37
C PHE A 298 13.80 -18.23 10.85
N PRO A 299 14.71 -18.80 11.65
CA PRO A 299 14.83 -18.42 13.05
C PRO A 299 15.30 -16.97 13.17
N ALA A 300 14.93 -16.29 14.26
CA ALA A 300 15.29 -14.89 14.50
C ALA A 300 16.81 -14.64 14.40
N SER A 301 17.62 -15.64 14.75
CA SER A 301 19.08 -15.62 14.65
C SER A 301 19.64 -15.49 13.22
N LYS A 302 18.83 -15.77 12.19
CA LYS A 302 19.19 -15.59 10.78
C LYS A 302 18.78 -14.23 10.22
N THR A 303 18.06 -13.43 11.00
CA THR A 303 17.58 -12.10 10.63
C THR A 303 17.96 -11.04 11.66
N GLU A 304 18.97 -11.29 12.50
CA GLU A 304 19.37 -10.42 13.63
C GLU A 304 19.67 -8.98 13.21
N ASP A 305 20.17 -8.78 11.99
CA ASP A 305 20.55 -7.46 11.48
C ASP A 305 19.38 -6.67 10.87
N MET A 306 18.20 -7.27 10.70
CA MET A 306 17.07 -6.63 10.00
C MET A 306 15.93 -6.27 10.96
N GLN A 307 15.48 -5.02 10.92
CA GLN A 307 14.36 -4.60 11.77
C GLN A 307 13.07 -5.38 11.40
N PRO A 308 12.18 -5.60 12.38
CA PRO A 308 10.89 -6.26 12.15
C PRO A 308 10.11 -5.70 10.95
N ILE A 309 10.09 -4.38 10.77
CA ILE A 309 9.35 -3.73 9.68
C ILE A 309 10.04 -3.88 8.32
N ASP A 310 11.37 -3.85 8.28
CA ASP A 310 12.16 -4.11 7.07
C ASP A 310 11.87 -5.51 6.54
N ARG A 311 11.76 -6.50 7.43
CA ARG A 311 11.37 -7.87 7.04
C ARG A 311 9.98 -7.93 6.41
N PHE A 312 9.01 -7.19 6.96
CA PHE A 312 7.65 -7.11 6.40
C PHE A 312 7.68 -6.54 4.96
N ILE A 313 8.48 -5.51 4.71
CA ILE A 313 8.60 -4.90 3.37
C ILE A 313 9.22 -5.87 2.37
N VAL A 314 10.28 -6.58 2.77
CA VAL A 314 10.91 -7.59 1.91
C VAL A 314 9.90 -8.68 1.55
N GLU A 315 9.12 -9.15 2.53
CA GLU A 315 8.04 -10.12 2.31
C GLU A 315 6.97 -9.56 1.34
N GLU A 316 6.57 -8.29 1.49
CA GLU A 316 5.64 -7.63 0.55
C GLU A 316 6.20 -7.55 -0.88
N TYR A 317 7.46 -7.19 -1.05
CA TYR A 317 8.08 -7.14 -2.37
C TYR A 317 8.22 -8.52 -3.02
N LEU A 318 8.49 -9.56 -2.23
CA LEU A 318 8.50 -10.94 -2.74
C LEU A 318 7.10 -11.36 -3.19
N LEU A 319 6.06 -11.06 -2.40
CA LEU A 319 4.67 -11.35 -2.76
C LEU A 319 4.25 -10.63 -4.04
N ASP A 320 4.65 -9.37 -4.18
CA ASP A 320 4.43 -8.56 -5.37
C ASP A 320 5.07 -9.16 -6.63
N VAL A 321 6.34 -9.60 -6.52
CA VAL A 321 7.05 -10.26 -7.63
C VAL A 321 6.40 -11.60 -7.97
N LEU A 322 6.01 -12.38 -6.97
CA LEU A 322 5.33 -13.66 -7.17
C LEU A 322 3.95 -13.48 -7.82
N LEU A 323 3.18 -12.46 -7.43
CA LEU A 323 1.90 -12.12 -8.05
C LEU A 323 2.09 -11.80 -9.54
N PHE A 324 3.09 -10.97 -9.86
CA PHE A 324 3.44 -10.63 -11.25
C PHE A 324 3.81 -11.88 -12.07
N LEU A 325 4.65 -12.75 -11.52
CA LEU A 325 5.10 -13.98 -12.22
C LEU A 325 3.99 -15.04 -12.31
N ASN A 326 3.10 -15.15 -11.32
CA ASN A 326 1.95 -16.06 -11.39
C ASN A 326 0.98 -15.67 -12.51
N GLY A 327 0.84 -14.38 -12.81
CA GLY A 327 0.09 -13.89 -13.97
C GLY A 327 0.64 -14.35 -15.33
N TRP A 328 1.90 -14.78 -15.41
CA TRP A 328 2.51 -15.37 -16.62
C TRP A 328 2.20 -16.86 -16.80
N PHE A 329 1.94 -17.60 -15.72
CA PHE A 329 1.65 -19.04 -15.78
C PHE A 329 0.16 -19.36 -16.01
N VAL A 330 -0.73 -18.37 -15.92
CA VAL A 330 -2.20 -18.54 -16.02
C VAL A 330 -2.77 -17.88 -17.29
N LYS A 331 -1.97 -17.71 -18.36
CA LYS A 331 -2.47 -17.29 -19.67
C LYS A 331 -2.28 -18.34 -20.75
#